data_AF-A0A435JIY1-F1
#
_entry.id   AF-A0A435JIY1-F1
#
_cell.length_a   1.000
_cell.length_b   1.000
_cell.length_c   1.000
_cell.angle_alpha   90.00
_cell.angle_beta   90.00
_cell.angle_gamma   90.00
#
_symmetry.space_group_name_H-M   'P 1'
#
loop_
_entity.id
_entity.type
_entity.pdbx_description
1 polymer ?
#
loop_
_entity_poly.entity_id
_entity_poly.type
_entity_poly.pdbx_seq_one_letter_code
_entity_poly.pdbx_strand_id
1 'polypeptide(L)'
;PYGNATGVDWPDNWRRFAALSQVGGDIAGGAISGYQPDIVHAHDWQSAMTLAYMRYGKAVGVPSMMTVHNLAFQGQFGAGIFGELGLPAAAMALDGVEYYGGVGFLKAGLQAAWAITTVSPTYAQEIRSPEFGMGLDGLINMRSSDLHGIVNGIDTGIWDPETDKHLVSNYTASTLKARAPNRAAVEDRFNLERDDSPIVCVVSRLTWQKGMDILALVVDGIVATGARLAILGSGDAGLEGALLAAAARHRGRIGVVVGYDEGLSHIMQGGCDAIVIPSRFEPCGLTQLYGLRYGCVPVVARTGGLADTVIDANEAAVSAGVATGFQFAPNNGGALLHAIRRLVDAHASPTVWESLQRQGMKADVSWDKSAEKYVELYRSLLSKRVA
;
A
#
# COMPACT_ATOMS: atom_id res chain seq x y z
N PRO A 1 -4.96 15.24 -1.59
CA PRO A 1 -5.99 15.11 -0.52
C PRO A 1 -5.81 16.25 0.49
N TYR A 2 -6.91 16.81 1.00
CA TYR A 2 -6.90 17.97 1.93
C TYR A 2 -6.31 19.28 1.38
N GLY A 3 -6.22 19.38 0.06
CA GLY A 3 -5.91 20.62 -0.65
C GLY A 3 -7.07 21.06 -1.53
N ASN A 4 -6.96 22.25 -2.08
CA ASN A 4 -7.86 22.78 -3.09
C ASN A 4 -7.64 22.07 -4.44
N ALA A 5 -8.39 22.48 -5.47
CA ALA A 5 -8.27 21.91 -6.82
C ALA A 5 -6.87 22.09 -7.46
N THR A 6 -6.04 22.99 -6.92
CA THR A 6 -4.65 23.21 -7.37
C THR A 6 -3.62 22.42 -6.56
N GLY A 7 -4.06 21.57 -5.63
CA GLY A 7 -3.17 20.74 -4.79
C GLY A 7 -2.51 21.49 -3.64
N VAL A 8 -2.95 22.71 -3.33
CA VAL A 8 -2.46 23.49 -2.18
C VAL A 8 -3.30 23.17 -0.96
N ASP A 9 -2.65 22.86 0.17
CA ASP A 9 -3.32 22.61 1.44
C ASP A 9 -4.20 23.78 1.87
N TRP A 10 -5.36 23.48 2.45
CA TRP A 10 -6.20 24.52 3.03
C TRP A 10 -5.46 25.15 4.23
N PRO A 11 -5.39 26.50 4.32
CA PRO A 11 -4.64 27.17 5.39
C PRO A 11 -5.12 26.83 6.81
N ASP A 12 -6.37 26.41 6.95
CA ASP A 12 -7.01 26.03 8.21
C ASP A 12 -6.97 24.52 8.50
N ASN A 13 -6.24 23.72 7.70
CA ASN A 13 -6.14 22.27 7.89
C ASN A 13 -5.75 21.89 9.32
N TRP A 14 -4.78 22.58 9.93
CA TRP A 14 -4.38 22.35 11.33
C TRP A 14 -5.59 22.46 12.27
N ARG A 15 -6.45 23.47 12.06
CA ARG A 15 -7.63 23.73 12.89
C ARG A 15 -8.73 22.70 12.64
N ARG A 16 -8.99 22.35 11.38
CA ARG A 16 -9.98 21.35 10.98
C ARG A 16 -9.69 19.99 11.62
N PHE A 17 -8.44 19.57 11.58
CA PHE A 17 -8.02 18.27 12.10
C PHE A 17 -7.74 18.28 13.61
N ALA A 18 -7.34 19.42 14.18
CA ALA A 18 -7.39 19.62 15.63
C ALA A 18 -8.81 19.51 16.17
N ALA A 19 -9.83 20.05 15.47
CA ALA A 19 -11.22 19.93 15.87
C ALA A 19 -11.73 18.48 15.83
N LEU A 20 -11.44 17.73 14.75
CA LEU A 20 -11.72 16.29 14.68
C LEU A 20 -11.10 15.55 15.87
N SER A 21 -9.84 15.86 16.14
CA SER A 21 -9.06 15.23 17.21
C SER A 21 -9.57 15.57 18.61
N GLN A 22 -9.99 16.82 18.84
CA GLN A 22 -10.59 17.25 20.11
C GLN A 22 -11.86 16.47 20.39
N VAL A 23 -12.74 16.33 19.39
CA VAL A 23 -13.97 15.52 19.50
C VAL A 23 -13.63 14.07 19.84
N GLY A 24 -12.62 13.48 19.20
CA GLY A 24 -12.14 12.13 19.54
C GLY A 24 -11.69 12.02 21.00
N GLY A 25 -10.94 13.00 21.49
CA GLY A 25 -10.47 13.06 22.88
C GLY A 25 -11.63 13.24 23.88
N ASP A 26 -12.63 14.06 23.54
CA ASP A 26 -13.82 14.28 24.37
C ASP A 26 -14.68 13.02 24.46
N ILE A 27 -14.87 12.29 23.35
CA ILE A 27 -15.58 11.00 23.34
C ILE A 27 -14.84 9.98 24.22
N ALA A 28 -13.51 9.89 24.09
CA ALA A 28 -12.69 9.05 24.96
C ALA A 28 -12.82 9.44 26.45
N GLY A 29 -13.00 10.73 26.72
CA GLY A 29 -13.25 11.30 28.03
C GLY A 29 -14.69 11.15 28.55
N GLY A 30 -15.57 10.46 27.82
CA GLY A 30 -16.96 10.19 28.24
C GLY A 30 -17.95 11.32 27.93
N ALA A 31 -17.68 12.16 26.92
CA ALA A 31 -18.61 13.22 26.52
C ALA A 31 -19.95 12.70 25.96
N ILE A 32 -20.02 11.43 25.51
CA ILE A 32 -21.25 10.79 25.05
C ILE A 32 -21.85 9.98 26.20
N SER A 33 -23.06 10.33 26.63
CA SER A 33 -23.75 9.59 27.69
C SER A 33 -23.99 8.13 27.27
N GLY A 34 -23.63 7.19 28.15
CA GLY A 34 -23.80 5.76 27.91
C GLY A 34 -22.75 5.13 26.98
N TYR A 35 -21.77 5.90 26.49
CA TYR A 35 -20.72 5.36 25.63
C TYR A 35 -19.35 5.92 26.02
N GLN A 36 -18.41 5.01 26.30
CA GLN A 36 -16.99 5.33 26.42
C GLN A 36 -16.20 4.22 25.74
N PRO A 37 -15.28 4.54 24.81
CA PRO A 37 -14.51 3.52 24.12
C PRO A 37 -13.50 2.85 25.07
N ASP A 38 -13.33 1.54 24.92
CA ASP A 38 -12.29 0.79 25.62
C ASP A 38 -10.88 1.11 25.08
N ILE A 39 -10.81 1.50 23.80
CA ILE A 39 -9.58 1.84 23.09
C ILE A 39 -9.84 2.91 22.02
N VAL A 40 -8.87 3.79 21.80
CA VAL A 40 -8.89 4.76 20.70
C VAL A 40 -7.82 4.40 19.67
N HIS A 41 -8.21 4.24 18.42
CA HIS A 41 -7.29 3.99 17.32
C HIS A 41 -7.31 5.18 16.36
N ALA A 42 -6.23 5.97 16.40
CA ALA A 42 -6.02 7.11 15.51
C ALA A 42 -5.23 6.68 14.26
N HIS A 43 -5.55 7.30 13.13
CA HIS A 43 -4.92 7.06 11.83
C HIS A 43 -4.39 8.37 11.22
N ASP A 44 -3.12 8.37 10.86
CA ASP A 44 -2.37 9.50 10.28
C ASP A 44 -2.46 10.83 11.06
N TRP A 45 -1.71 11.83 10.60
CA TRP A 45 -1.55 13.12 11.27
C TRP A 45 -2.87 13.85 11.54
N GLN A 46 -3.90 13.61 10.74
CA GLN A 46 -5.21 14.26 10.83
C GLN A 46 -5.95 13.92 12.13
N SER A 47 -5.74 12.72 12.66
CA SER A 47 -6.36 12.27 13.91
C SER A 47 -5.37 12.08 15.05
N ALA A 48 -4.06 12.23 14.78
CA ALA A 48 -2.98 12.04 15.74
C ALA A 48 -3.12 12.90 17.01
N MET A 49 -3.64 14.13 16.88
CA MET A 49 -3.86 15.01 18.02
C MET A 49 -4.92 14.48 19.00
N THR A 50 -5.75 13.52 18.60
CA THR A 50 -6.69 12.84 19.52
C THR A 50 -5.94 12.30 20.72
N LEU A 51 -4.78 11.68 20.47
CA LEU A 51 -3.99 11.05 21.53
C LEU A 51 -3.29 12.09 22.41
N ALA A 52 -2.91 13.24 21.85
CA ALA A 52 -2.42 14.36 22.63
C ALA A 52 -3.51 14.93 23.55
N TYR A 53 -4.73 15.15 23.04
CA TYR A 53 -5.85 15.61 23.86
C TYR A 53 -6.23 14.61 24.94
N MET A 54 -6.16 13.30 24.66
CA MET A 54 -6.35 12.28 25.68
C MET A 54 -5.28 12.36 26.77
N ARG A 55 -3.99 12.46 26.40
CA ARG A 55 -2.85 12.52 27.33
C ARG A 55 -2.92 13.73 28.27
N TYR A 56 -3.34 14.89 27.75
CA TYR A 56 -3.44 16.14 28.53
C TYR A 56 -4.85 16.42 29.05
N GLY A 57 -5.78 15.49 28.89
CA GLY A 57 -7.20 15.64 29.23
C GLY A 57 -7.74 14.55 30.15
N LYS A 58 -9.05 14.32 30.10
CA LYS A 58 -9.76 13.37 30.98
C LYS A 58 -9.53 11.89 30.64
N ALA A 59 -8.96 11.60 29.47
CA ALA A 59 -8.85 10.25 28.91
C ALA A 59 -7.43 9.66 28.99
N VAL A 60 -6.56 10.18 29.86
CA VAL A 60 -5.15 9.76 29.98
C VAL A 60 -4.95 8.26 30.22
N GLY A 61 -5.92 7.60 30.87
CA GLY A 61 -5.89 6.16 31.16
C GLY A 61 -6.63 5.28 30.14
N VAL A 62 -7.11 5.84 29.02
CA VAL A 62 -7.75 5.05 27.95
C VAL A 62 -6.66 4.56 26.99
N PRO A 63 -6.53 3.24 26.75
CA PRO A 63 -5.60 2.69 25.78
C PRO A 63 -5.72 3.33 24.42
N SER A 64 -4.58 3.57 23.77
CA SER A 64 -4.56 4.25 22.48
C SER A 64 -3.55 3.64 21.49
N MET A 65 -3.89 3.71 20.22
CA MET A 65 -3.06 3.23 19.13
C MET A 65 -2.97 4.27 18.01
N MET A 66 -1.79 4.37 17.39
CA MET A 66 -1.54 5.27 16.28
C MET A 66 -1.08 4.48 15.05
N THR A 67 -1.91 4.40 14.01
CA THR A 67 -1.48 3.88 12.71
C THR A 67 -0.89 4.99 11.85
N VAL A 68 0.32 4.76 11.33
CA VAL A 68 0.92 5.54 10.26
C VAL A 68 0.76 4.80 8.93
N HIS A 69 -0.04 5.35 8.01
CA HIS A 69 -0.20 4.82 6.66
C HIS A 69 0.86 5.38 5.70
N ASN A 70 1.27 6.63 5.91
CA ASN A 70 2.33 7.27 5.13
C ASN A 70 3.06 8.34 5.93
N LEU A 71 4.30 8.04 6.32
CA LEU A 71 5.12 8.92 7.16
C LEU A 71 5.53 10.25 6.47
N ALA A 72 5.32 10.39 5.16
CA ALA A 72 5.56 11.64 4.45
C ALA A 72 4.58 12.76 4.87
N PHE A 73 3.38 12.42 5.38
CA PHE A 73 2.39 13.39 5.81
C PHE A 73 2.37 13.49 7.34
N GLN A 74 3.04 14.51 7.87
CA GLN A 74 3.29 14.61 9.32
C GLN A 74 2.43 15.65 10.04
N GLY A 75 1.74 16.54 9.31
CA GLY A 75 1.00 17.66 9.91
C GLY A 75 1.92 18.57 10.73
N GLN A 76 2.95 19.13 10.08
CA GLN A 76 3.87 20.09 10.68
C GLN A 76 3.33 21.51 10.48
N PHE A 77 3.25 22.28 11.55
CA PHE A 77 2.75 23.65 11.54
C PHE A 77 3.65 24.57 12.36
N GLY A 78 3.62 25.88 12.07
CA GLY A 78 4.39 26.86 12.86
C GLY A 78 3.88 26.98 14.30
N ALA A 79 4.76 27.34 15.24
CA ALA A 79 4.42 27.46 16.67
C ALA A 79 3.25 28.42 16.97
N GLY A 80 2.97 29.38 16.08
CA GLY A 80 1.89 30.36 16.24
C GLY A 80 0.50 29.74 16.44
N ILE A 81 0.27 28.51 15.97
CA ILE A 81 -1.04 27.84 16.13
C ILE A 81 -1.27 27.31 17.55
N PHE A 82 -0.22 27.15 18.37
CA PHE A 82 -0.30 26.40 19.63
C PHE A 82 -1.34 26.97 20.61
N GLY A 83 -1.44 28.30 20.70
CA GLY A 83 -2.39 28.97 21.58
C GLY A 83 -3.86 28.69 21.23
N GLU A 84 -4.15 28.30 20.00
CA GLU A 84 -5.50 27.97 19.53
C GLU A 84 -5.84 26.47 19.67
N LEU A 85 -4.88 25.63 20.04
CA LEU A 85 -5.10 24.19 20.21
C LEU A 85 -5.76 23.82 21.54
N GLY A 86 -5.87 24.75 22.49
CA GLY A 86 -6.50 24.48 23.80
C GLY A 86 -5.73 23.48 24.67
N LEU A 87 -4.44 23.24 24.38
CA LEU A 87 -3.55 22.40 25.19
C LEU A 87 -2.88 23.20 26.31
N PRO A 88 -2.53 22.56 27.45
CA PRO A 88 -1.77 23.22 28.50
C PRO A 88 -0.35 23.58 28.01
N ALA A 89 0.26 24.63 28.57
CA ALA A 89 1.59 25.09 28.16
C ALA A 89 2.67 23.98 28.21
N ALA A 90 2.56 23.05 29.16
CA ALA A 90 3.45 21.89 29.28
C ALA A 90 3.40 20.94 28.06
N ALA A 91 2.39 21.03 27.21
CA ALA A 91 2.32 20.24 25.97
C ALA A 91 3.28 20.73 24.89
N MET A 92 3.71 22.00 24.92
CA MET A 92 4.71 22.55 24.00
C MET A 92 6.13 22.16 24.44
N ALA A 93 6.40 20.85 24.44
CA ALA A 93 7.66 20.25 24.88
C ALA A 93 8.10 19.14 23.93
N LEU A 94 9.38 18.75 24.02
CA LEU A 94 9.97 17.71 23.18
C LEU A 94 9.31 16.34 23.39
N ASP A 95 8.81 16.05 24.59
CA ASP A 95 8.01 14.86 24.89
C ASP A 95 6.50 15.09 24.71
N GLY A 96 6.11 16.25 24.18
CA GLY A 96 4.74 16.67 23.86
C GLY A 96 4.56 16.91 22.36
N VAL A 97 4.01 18.05 21.97
CA VAL A 97 3.65 18.38 20.58
C VAL A 97 4.73 19.14 19.80
N GLU A 98 5.76 19.66 20.50
CA GLU A 98 6.80 20.47 19.88
C GLU A 98 7.59 19.63 18.86
N TYR A 99 7.87 20.21 17.70
CA TYR A 99 8.68 19.58 16.67
C TYR A 99 9.41 20.63 15.83
N TYR A 100 10.73 20.70 15.98
CA TYR A 100 11.63 21.64 15.29
C TYR A 100 11.19 23.12 15.40
N GLY A 101 10.79 23.54 16.60
CA GLY A 101 10.31 24.90 16.88
C GLY A 101 8.87 25.16 16.42
N GLY A 102 8.18 24.14 15.90
CA GLY A 102 6.78 24.18 15.52
C GLY A 102 5.92 23.17 16.30
N VAL A 103 4.77 22.83 15.74
CA VAL A 103 3.85 21.82 16.25
C VAL A 103 3.78 20.67 15.24
N GLY A 104 4.06 19.44 15.68
CA GLY A 104 3.97 18.24 14.85
C GLY A 104 2.80 17.35 15.28
N PHE A 105 1.73 17.28 14.48
CA PHE A 105 0.54 16.50 14.84
C PHE A 105 0.85 15.00 14.88
N LEU A 106 1.47 14.45 13.83
CA LEU A 106 1.85 13.03 13.80
C LEU A 106 2.81 12.70 14.92
N LYS A 107 3.83 13.54 15.11
CA LYS A 107 4.81 13.42 16.19
C LYS A 107 4.13 13.36 17.56
N ALA A 108 3.16 14.23 17.82
CA ALA A 108 2.39 14.24 19.06
C ALA A 108 1.61 12.94 19.27
N GLY A 109 0.95 12.43 18.22
CA GLY A 109 0.24 11.16 18.28
C GLY A 109 1.16 9.98 18.56
N LEU A 110 2.28 9.87 17.85
CA LEU A 110 3.30 8.83 18.07
C LEU A 110 3.85 8.87 19.49
N GLN A 111 4.10 10.08 20.01
CA GLN A 111 4.60 10.28 21.37
C GLN A 111 3.57 9.88 22.43
N ALA A 112 2.26 10.11 22.19
CA ALA A 112 1.19 9.86 23.15
C ALA A 112 0.55 8.46 23.07
N ALA A 113 0.75 7.72 21.97
CA ALA A 113 0.14 6.42 21.77
C ALA A 113 0.65 5.37 22.76
N TRP A 114 -0.15 4.33 23.05
CA TRP A 114 0.31 3.13 23.76
C TRP A 114 0.93 2.12 22.81
N ALA A 115 0.40 2.00 21.59
CA ALA A 115 1.01 1.25 20.49
C ALA A 115 1.08 2.10 19.22
N ILE A 116 2.09 1.83 18.41
CA ILE A 116 2.25 2.40 17.09
C ILE A 116 2.12 1.26 16.08
N THR A 117 1.27 1.44 15.10
CA THR A 117 1.09 0.49 14.00
C THR A 117 1.50 1.12 12.68
N THR A 118 1.95 0.30 11.76
CA THR A 118 2.03 0.66 10.35
C THR A 118 1.62 -0.53 9.49
N VAL A 119 1.42 -0.30 8.20
CA VAL A 119 0.67 -1.20 7.33
C VAL A 119 1.48 -2.36 6.74
N SER A 120 2.70 -2.62 7.25
CA SER A 120 3.44 -3.87 7.02
C SER A 120 4.66 -4.03 7.97
N PRO A 121 5.09 -5.27 8.27
CA PRO A 121 6.30 -5.55 9.05
C PRO A 121 7.58 -4.93 8.48
N THR A 122 7.82 -5.05 7.18
CA THR A 122 9.01 -4.49 6.53
C THR A 122 8.97 -2.96 6.59
N TYR A 123 7.83 -2.33 6.32
CA TYR A 123 7.72 -0.88 6.42
C TYR A 123 7.95 -0.38 7.85
N ALA A 124 7.52 -1.13 8.87
CA ALA A 124 7.82 -0.84 10.27
C ALA A 124 9.33 -0.82 10.56
N GLN A 125 10.12 -1.64 9.87
CA GLN A 125 11.58 -1.59 9.99
C GLN A 125 12.19 -0.47 9.15
N GLU A 126 11.67 -0.23 7.93
CA GLU A 126 12.15 0.83 7.04
C GLU A 126 12.06 2.21 7.71
N ILE A 127 10.92 2.57 8.32
CA ILE A 127 10.71 3.89 8.96
C ILE A 127 11.60 4.18 10.17
N ARG A 128 12.35 3.18 10.63
CA ARG A 128 13.34 3.34 11.70
C ARG A 128 14.70 3.80 11.17
N SER A 129 14.91 3.81 9.87
CA SER A 129 16.13 4.31 9.25
C SER A 129 15.97 5.80 8.89
N PRO A 130 17.08 6.57 8.83
CA PRO A 130 17.03 7.95 8.35
C PRO A 130 16.51 8.10 6.91
N GLU A 131 16.66 7.07 6.08
CA GLU A 131 16.25 7.08 4.68
C GLU A 131 14.72 7.12 4.52
N PHE A 132 13.99 6.39 5.35
CA PHE A 132 12.52 6.31 5.25
C PHE A 132 11.78 6.96 6.43
N GLY A 133 12.49 7.29 7.51
CA GLY A 133 11.92 7.82 8.75
C GLY A 133 11.50 9.29 8.69
N MET A 134 11.87 10.02 7.64
CA MET A 134 11.43 11.40 7.40
C MET A 134 11.64 12.34 8.62
N GLY A 135 12.72 12.14 9.39
CA GLY A 135 13.03 12.90 10.61
C GLY A 135 12.32 12.42 11.89
N LEU A 136 11.45 11.41 11.80
CA LEU A 136 10.77 10.77 12.93
C LEU A 136 11.43 9.44 13.34
N ASP A 137 12.47 8.98 12.65
CA ASP A 137 13.19 7.73 12.94
C ASP A 137 13.70 7.68 14.38
N GLY A 138 14.21 8.79 14.92
CA GLY A 138 14.64 8.87 16.32
C GLY A 138 13.51 8.56 17.30
N LEU A 139 12.34 9.18 17.10
CA LEU A 139 11.15 8.93 17.92
C LEU A 139 10.65 7.48 17.78
N ILE A 140 10.57 6.99 16.55
CA ILE A 140 10.11 5.64 16.27
C ILE A 140 11.07 4.61 16.91
N ASN A 141 12.39 4.84 16.88
CA ASN A 141 13.35 3.96 17.53
C ASN A 141 13.22 3.97 19.06
N MET A 142 12.99 5.13 19.69
CA MET A 142 12.70 5.21 21.12
C MET A 142 11.43 4.42 21.51
N ARG A 143 10.45 4.35 20.59
CA ARG A 143 9.19 3.62 20.75
C ARG A 143 9.18 2.26 20.04
N SER A 144 10.34 1.70 19.69
CA SER A 144 10.42 0.50 18.84
C SER A 144 9.80 -0.76 19.46
N SER A 145 9.74 -0.84 20.79
CA SER A 145 9.05 -1.94 21.50
C SER A 145 7.52 -1.87 21.40
N ASP A 146 6.97 -0.70 21.08
CA ASP A 146 5.55 -0.46 20.88
C ASP A 146 5.17 -0.40 19.38
N LEU A 147 6.14 -0.63 18.48
CA LEU A 147 5.94 -0.55 17.04
C LEU A 147 5.57 -1.91 16.43
N HIS A 148 4.47 -1.94 15.70
CA HIS A 148 3.93 -3.13 15.06
C HIS A 148 3.67 -2.89 13.57
N GLY A 149 4.05 -3.86 12.73
CA GLY A 149 3.68 -3.87 11.32
C GLY A 149 2.56 -4.88 11.05
N ILE A 150 1.42 -4.41 10.55
CA ILE A 150 0.25 -5.26 10.25
C ILE A 150 -0.15 -5.02 8.80
N VAL A 151 0.04 -6.05 7.97
CA VAL A 151 -0.31 -6.04 6.54
C VAL A 151 -1.81 -5.80 6.35
N ASN A 152 -2.19 -4.97 5.38
CA ASN A 152 -3.59 -4.78 5.00
C ASN A 152 -4.21 -6.04 4.38
N GLY A 153 -5.54 -6.08 4.36
CA GLY A 153 -6.30 -7.04 3.55
C GLY A 153 -6.98 -6.38 2.36
N ILE A 154 -7.73 -7.19 1.61
CA ILE A 154 -8.67 -6.76 0.57
C ILE A 154 -10.08 -7.26 0.87
N ASP A 155 -11.07 -6.63 0.25
CA ASP A 155 -12.44 -7.13 0.24
C ASP A 155 -12.55 -8.26 -0.79
N THR A 156 -12.58 -9.50 -0.30
CA THR A 156 -12.68 -10.71 -1.14
C THR A 156 -14.09 -10.99 -1.64
N GLY A 157 -15.10 -10.21 -1.25
CA GLY A 157 -16.44 -10.26 -1.86
C GLY A 157 -16.52 -9.41 -3.13
N ILE A 158 -15.75 -8.32 -3.18
CA ILE A 158 -15.60 -7.48 -4.38
C ILE A 158 -14.55 -8.08 -5.32
N TRP A 159 -13.41 -8.50 -4.78
CA TRP A 159 -12.28 -9.05 -5.54
C TRP A 159 -12.29 -10.57 -5.50
N ASP A 160 -13.21 -11.17 -6.24
CA ASP A 160 -13.36 -12.62 -6.33
C ASP A 160 -13.47 -13.11 -7.78
N PRO A 161 -12.47 -13.80 -8.35
CA PRO A 161 -12.57 -14.31 -9.71
C PRO A 161 -13.75 -15.28 -9.92
N GLU A 162 -14.31 -15.87 -8.86
CA GLU A 162 -15.46 -16.77 -8.94
C GLU A 162 -16.79 -16.05 -9.14
N THR A 163 -16.91 -14.79 -8.69
CA THR A 163 -18.18 -14.03 -8.70
C THR A 163 -18.09 -12.62 -9.28
N ASP A 164 -16.89 -12.17 -9.63
CA ASP A 164 -16.62 -10.84 -10.14
C ASP A 164 -17.33 -10.61 -11.48
N LYS A 165 -18.23 -9.62 -11.49
CA LYS A 165 -19.10 -9.28 -12.62
C LYS A 165 -18.38 -8.48 -13.71
N HIS A 166 -17.19 -7.97 -13.43
CA HIS A 166 -16.37 -7.27 -14.42
C HIS A 166 -15.62 -8.26 -15.32
N LEU A 167 -15.39 -9.49 -14.87
CA LEU A 167 -14.75 -10.53 -15.68
C LEU A 167 -15.68 -10.98 -16.82
N VAL A 168 -15.08 -11.26 -17.97
CA VAL A 168 -15.77 -11.87 -19.11
C VAL A 168 -16.11 -13.34 -18.80
N SER A 169 -15.21 -14.02 -18.09
CA SER A 169 -15.45 -15.38 -17.59
C SER A 169 -14.91 -15.51 -16.17
N ASN A 170 -15.77 -15.96 -15.26
CA ASN A 170 -15.37 -16.32 -13.91
C ASN A 170 -14.56 -17.62 -13.90
N TYR A 171 -13.73 -17.78 -12.87
CA TYR A 171 -12.86 -18.93 -12.70
C TYR A 171 -12.44 -19.11 -11.24
N THR A 172 -11.96 -20.31 -10.92
CA THR A 172 -11.43 -20.69 -9.61
C THR A 172 -9.95 -21.01 -9.74
N ALA A 173 -9.27 -21.23 -8.62
CA ALA A 173 -7.90 -21.76 -8.62
C ALA A 173 -7.77 -23.14 -9.29
N SER A 174 -8.88 -23.88 -9.46
CA SER A 174 -8.91 -25.18 -10.15
C SER A 174 -9.17 -25.07 -11.66
N THR A 175 -9.73 -23.95 -12.13
CA THR A 175 -10.21 -23.75 -13.50
C THR A 175 -9.49 -22.62 -14.23
N LEU A 176 -8.19 -22.42 -13.98
CA LEU A 176 -7.36 -21.34 -14.55
C LEU A 176 -7.43 -21.17 -16.08
N LYS A 177 -7.74 -22.24 -16.84
CA LYS A 177 -7.95 -22.16 -18.29
C LYS A 177 -9.13 -21.24 -18.68
N ALA A 178 -10.10 -21.05 -17.78
CA ALA A 178 -11.22 -20.13 -17.97
C ALA A 178 -10.82 -18.64 -17.89
N ARG A 179 -9.53 -18.32 -17.71
CA ARG A 179 -8.98 -16.96 -17.87
C ARG A 179 -8.83 -16.53 -19.33
N ALA A 180 -8.87 -17.47 -20.28
CA ALA A 180 -8.64 -17.16 -21.70
C ALA A 180 -9.59 -16.09 -22.29
N PRO A 181 -10.90 -16.05 -21.96
CA PRO A 181 -11.77 -14.95 -22.39
C PRO A 181 -11.37 -13.60 -21.79
N ASN A 182 -10.92 -13.57 -20.53
CA ASN A 182 -10.42 -12.34 -19.89
C ASN A 182 -9.14 -11.86 -20.57
N ARG A 183 -8.21 -12.77 -20.90
CA ARG A 183 -6.99 -12.48 -21.67
C ARG A 183 -7.34 -11.85 -23.02
N ALA A 184 -8.26 -12.44 -23.78
CA ALA A 184 -8.68 -11.91 -25.08
C ALA A 184 -9.29 -10.50 -24.95
N ALA A 185 -10.06 -10.24 -23.90
CA ALA A 185 -10.61 -8.90 -23.62
C ALA A 185 -9.51 -7.86 -23.34
N VAL A 186 -8.44 -8.24 -22.64
CA VAL A 186 -7.25 -7.38 -22.47
C VAL A 186 -6.59 -7.14 -23.81
N GLU A 187 -6.33 -8.19 -24.60
CA GLU A 187 -5.69 -8.06 -25.91
C GLU A 187 -6.45 -7.09 -26.83
N ASP A 188 -7.78 -7.22 -26.87
CA ASP A 188 -8.65 -6.34 -27.66
C ASP A 188 -8.65 -4.90 -27.14
N ARG A 189 -8.77 -4.71 -25.82
CA ARG A 189 -8.84 -3.39 -25.21
C ARG A 189 -7.54 -2.60 -25.39
N PHE A 190 -6.40 -3.28 -25.35
CA PHE A 190 -5.07 -2.68 -25.46
C PHE A 190 -4.47 -2.78 -26.86
N ASN A 191 -5.20 -3.34 -27.83
CA ASN A 191 -4.76 -3.58 -29.21
C ASN A 191 -3.42 -4.33 -29.27
N LEU A 192 -3.31 -5.39 -28.48
CA LEU A 192 -2.15 -6.28 -28.44
C LEU A 192 -2.31 -7.38 -29.49
N GLU A 193 -1.20 -7.79 -30.10
CA GLU A 193 -1.13 -8.96 -30.97
C GLU A 193 -1.49 -10.21 -30.16
N ARG A 194 -2.32 -11.09 -30.70
CA ARG A 194 -2.70 -12.33 -30.03
C ARG A 194 -1.64 -13.39 -30.24
N ASP A 195 -0.91 -13.72 -29.18
CA ASP A 195 0.07 -14.81 -29.15
C ASP A 195 0.18 -15.43 -27.73
N ASP A 196 1.04 -16.43 -27.59
CA ASP A 196 1.26 -17.16 -26.33
C ASP A 196 2.28 -16.48 -25.39
N SER A 197 2.81 -15.30 -25.76
CA SER A 197 3.75 -14.57 -24.89
C SER A 197 3.05 -13.99 -23.65
N PRO A 198 3.75 -13.83 -22.52
CA PRO A 198 3.12 -13.34 -21.30
C PRO A 198 2.67 -11.88 -21.45
N ILE A 199 1.45 -11.59 -21.00
CA ILE A 199 0.94 -10.23 -20.83
C ILE A 199 1.28 -9.77 -19.42
N VAL A 200 2.21 -8.84 -19.34
CA VAL A 200 2.56 -8.13 -18.11
C VAL A 200 1.71 -6.87 -18.04
N CYS A 201 1.09 -6.61 -16.91
CA CYS A 201 0.22 -5.45 -16.75
C CYS A 201 0.68 -4.51 -15.64
N VAL A 202 0.19 -3.28 -15.73
CA VAL A 202 0.41 -2.24 -14.74
C VAL A 202 -0.92 -1.53 -14.51
N VAL A 203 -1.36 -1.52 -13.26
CA VAL A 203 -2.52 -0.77 -12.80
C VAL A 203 -2.07 0.13 -11.66
N SER A 204 -1.78 1.40 -11.95
CA SER A 204 -1.15 2.30 -10.98
C SER A 204 -1.36 3.77 -11.30
N ARG A 205 -1.27 4.63 -10.28
CA ARG A 205 -0.92 6.04 -10.49
C ARG A 205 0.43 6.14 -11.20
N LEU A 206 0.53 7.03 -12.19
CA LEU A 206 1.74 7.21 -12.97
C LEU A 206 2.65 8.24 -12.32
N THR A 207 3.43 7.81 -11.34
CA THR A 207 4.29 8.68 -10.52
C THR A 207 5.65 8.06 -10.29
N TRP A 208 6.64 8.89 -9.96
CA TRP A 208 7.98 8.45 -9.56
C TRP A 208 7.97 7.53 -8.32
N GLN A 209 7.08 7.80 -7.36
CA GLN A 209 6.87 6.95 -6.18
C GLN A 209 6.52 5.50 -6.55
N LYS A 210 5.71 5.33 -7.60
CA LYS A 210 5.30 4.02 -8.14
C LYS A 210 6.32 3.41 -9.10
N GLY A 211 7.48 4.05 -9.30
CA GLY A 211 8.55 3.55 -10.16
C GLY A 211 8.21 3.54 -11.65
N MET A 212 7.28 4.37 -12.10
CA MET A 212 6.87 4.36 -13.51
C MET A 212 7.94 4.92 -14.45
N ASP A 213 8.86 5.75 -13.96
CA ASP A 213 10.07 6.13 -14.66
C ASP A 213 11.02 4.92 -14.85
N ILE A 214 11.13 4.03 -13.86
CA ILE A 214 11.92 2.79 -13.98
C ILE A 214 11.33 1.91 -15.07
N LEU A 215 10.00 1.74 -15.07
CA LEU A 215 9.30 1.00 -16.11
C LEU A 215 9.54 1.62 -17.49
N ALA A 216 9.31 2.93 -17.62
CA ALA A 216 9.47 3.66 -18.88
C ALA A 216 10.90 3.51 -19.46
N LEU A 217 11.92 3.45 -18.61
CA LEU A 217 13.31 3.26 -19.03
C LEU A 217 13.59 1.87 -19.62
N VAL A 218 12.81 0.85 -19.28
CA VAL A 218 13.11 -0.56 -19.66
C VAL A 218 12.06 -1.21 -20.55
N VAL A 219 11.05 -0.48 -21.00
CA VAL A 219 10.00 -1.01 -21.90
C VAL A 219 10.55 -1.69 -23.14
N ASP A 220 11.59 -1.13 -23.76
CA ASP A 220 12.24 -1.73 -24.94
C ASP A 220 12.88 -3.08 -24.58
N GLY A 221 13.49 -3.17 -23.40
CA GLY A 221 14.04 -4.40 -22.85
C GLY A 221 12.97 -5.44 -22.53
N ILE A 222 11.81 -5.01 -21.99
CA ILE A 222 10.66 -5.89 -21.72
C ILE A 222 10.17 -6.51 -23.03
N VAL A 223 9.93 -5.71 -24.07
CA VAL A 223 9.50 -6.22 -25.38
C VAL A 223 10.54 -7.17 -25.98
N ALA A 224 11.83 -6.88 -25.81
CA ALA A 224 12.92 -7.76 -26.26
C ALA A 224 12.96 -9.12 -25.54
N THR A 225 12.35 -9.27 -24.35
CA THR A 225 12.15 -10.58 -23.71
C THR A 225 11.03 -11.40 -24.35
N GLY A 226 10.24 -10.80 -25.24
CA GLY A 226 9.04 -11.38 -25.81
C GLY A 226 7.75 -11.02 -25.06
N ALA A 227 7.83 -10.51 -23.83
CA ALA A 227 6.66 -10.08 -23.07
C ALA A 227 5.90 -8.91 -23.74
N ARG A 228 4.58 -8.88 -23.52
CA ARG A 228 3.69 -7.77 -23.91
C ARG A 228 3.31 -6.95 -22.67
N LEU A 229 3.02 -5.66 -22.85
CA LEU A 229 2.75 -4.74 -21.75
C LEU A 229 1.39 -4.06 -21.90
N ALA A 230 0.52 -4.17 -20.89
CA ALA A 230 -0.77 -3.48 -20.81
C ALA A 230 -0.78 -2.51 -19.62
N ILE A 231 -0.96 -1.21 -19.86
CA ILE A 231 -0.84 -0.17 -18.82
C ILE A 231 -2.14 0.60 -18.66
N LEU A 232 -2.71 0.57 -17.47
CA LEU A 232 -3.81 1.43 -17.04
C LEU A 232 -3.34 2.36 -15.92
N GLY A 233 -3.46 3.66 -16.13
CA GLY A 233 -3.11 4.63 -15.10
C GLY A 233 -3.16 6.08 -15.55
N SER A 234 -3.08 6.99 -14.59
CA SER A 234 -2.90 8.43 -14.85
C SER A 234 -2.01 9.05 -13.78
N GLY A 235 -1.40 10.20 -14.08
CA GLY A 235 -0.53 10.91 -13.15
C GLY A 235 0.30 12.00 -13.81
N ASP A 236 1.61 11.87 -13.72
CA ASP A 236 2.56 12.83 -14.30
C ASP A 236 2.52 12.81 -15.83
N ALA A 237 2.36 13.99 -16.44
CA ALA A 237 2.24 14.14 -17.88
C ALA A 237 3.49 13.69 -18.65
N GLY A 238 4.69 13.83 -18.06
CA GLY A 238 5.94 13.36 -18.65
C GLY A 238 6.00 11.84 -18.70
N LEU A 239 5.59 11.18 -17.61
CA LEU A 239 5.49 9.72 -17.55
C LEU A 239 4.42 9.16 -18.49
N GLU A 240 3.25 9.80 -18.55
CA GLU A 240 2.20 9.45 -19.51
C GLU A 240 2.71 9.56 -20.95
N GLY A 241 3.35 10.68 -21.30
CA GLY A 241 3.93 10.88 -22.63
C GLY A 241 4.99 9.85 -22.98
N ALA A 242 5.87 9.50 -22.05
CA ALA A 242 6.92 8.49 -22.26
C ALA A 242 6.33 7.09 -22.53
N LEU A 243 5.30 6.69 -21.78
CA LEU A 243 4.65 5.39 -21.94
C LEU A 243 3.80 5.33 -23.22
N LEU A 244 3.12 6.41 -23.59
CA LEU A 244 2.42 6.52 -24.87
C LEU A 244 3.39 6.47 -26.06
N ALA A 245 4.55 7.13 -25.96
CA ALA A 245 5.59 7.04 -26.97
C ALA A 245 6.13 5.61 -27.10
N ALA A 246 6.31 4.89 -25.98
CA ALA A 246 6.69 3.48 -26.00
C ALA A 246 5.64 2.61 -26.74
N ALA A 247 4.34 2.82 -26.45
CA ALA A 247 3.25 2.14 -27.15
C ALA A 247 3.24 2.42 -28.66
N ALA A 248 3.53 3.66 -29.07
CA ALA A 248 3.60 4.04 -30.48
C ALA A 248 4.77 3.35 -31.22
N ARG A 249 5.91 3.13 -30.54
CA ARG A 249 7.08 2.45 -31.11
C ARG A 249 6.95 0.93 -31.13
N HIS A 250 6.19 0.35 -30.19
CA HIS A 250 5.99 -1.09 -30.04
C HIS A 250 4.52 -1.49 -30.24
N ARG A 251 3.94 -1.07 -31.37
CA ARG A 251 2.54 -1.38 -31.71
C ARG A 251 2.30 -2.89 -31.67
N GLY A 252 1.20 -3.31 -31.06
CA GLY A 252 0.88 -4.72 -30.88
C GLY A 252 1.58 -5.38 -29.69
N ARG A 253 2.65 -4.80 -29.14
CA ARG A 253 3.36 -5.32 -27.96
C ARG A 253 3.09 -4.51 -26.70
N ILE A 254 2.83 -3.21 -26.83
CA ILE A 254 2.53 -2.31 -25.71
C ILE A 254 1.22 -1.58 -25.98
N GLY A 255 0.31 -1.59 -25.00
CA GLY A 255 -0.92 -0.80 -25.00
C GLY A 255 -1.03 0.04 -23.72
N VAL A 256 -1.57 1.26 -23.85
CA VAL A 256 -1.72 2.20 -22.73
C VAL A 256 -3.12 2.81 -22.75
N VAL A 257 -3.79 2.78 -21.60
CA VAL A 257 -5.05 3.48 -21.34
C VAL A 257 -4.78 4.49 -20.23
N VAL A 258 -4.88 5.78 -20.56
CA VAL A 258 -4.71 6.86 -19.59
C VAL A 258 -6.03 7.13 -18.88
N GLY A 259 -6.04 7.00 -17.56
CA GLY A 259 -7.20 7.28 -16.72
C GLY A 259 -7.39 6.31 -15.57
N TYR A 260 -8.57 6.39 -14.96
CA TYR A 260 -9.05 5.47 -13.95
C TYR A 260 -10.25 4.70 -14.50
N ASP A 261 -10.17 3.37 -14.48
CA ASP A 261 -11.24 2.48 -14.93
C ASP A 261 -11.24 1.22 -14.05
N GLU A 262 -12.19 1.17 -13.12
CA GLU A 262 -12.30 0.07 -12.16
C GLU A 262 -12.62 -1.25 -12.87
N GLY A 263 -13.60 -1.27 -13.78
CA GLY A 263 -13.96 -2.49 -14.49
C GLY A 263 -12.80 -3.04 -15.33
N LEU A 264 -12.05 -2.18 -16.01
CA LEU A 264 -10.85 -2.59 -16.73
C LEU A 264 -9.76 -3.10 -15.78
N SER A 265 -9.60 -2.51 -14.58
CA SER A 265 -8.63 -3.01 -13.60
C SER A 265 -8.93 -4.46 -13.18
N HIS A 266 -10.19 -4.81 -12.97
CA HIS A 266 -10.63 -6.18 -12.68
C HIS A 266 -10.33 -7.13 -13.85
N ILE A 267 -10.68 -6.73 -15.08
CA ILE A 267 -10.38 -7.51 -16.29
C ILE A 267 -8.87 -7.73 -16.45
N MET A 268 -8.04 -6.73 -16.17
CA MET A 268 -6.58 -6.85 -16.22
C MET A 268 -6.05 -7.86 -15.19
N GLN A 269 -6.54 -7.84 -13.95
CA GLN A 269 -6.18 -8.86 -12.96
C GLN A 269 -6.65 -10.27 -13.40
N GLY A 270 -7.83 -10.37 -14.01
CA GLY A 270 -8.37 -11.65 -14.47
C GLY A 270 -7.76 -12.21 -15.76
N GLY A 271 -7.19 -11.35 -16.60
CA GLY A 271 -6.77 -11.68 -17.96
C GLY A 271 -5.28 -11.59 -18.24
N CYS A 272 -4.52 -10.79 -17.48
CA CYS A 272 -3.07 -10.68 -17.65
C CYS A 272 -2.34 -11.83 -16.95
N ASP A 273 -1.15 -12.18 -17.41
CA ASP A 273 -0.37 -13.25 -16.78
C ASP A 273 0.31 -12.74 -15.52
N ALA A 274 0.81 -11.51 -15.55
CA ALA A 274 1.59 -10.92 -14.49
C ALA A 274 1.27 -9.45 -14.26
N ILE A 275 1.53 -8.95 -13.05
CA ILE A 275 1.39 -7.54 -12.70
C ILE A 275 2.67 -6.98 -12.11
N VAL A 276 3.18 -5.88 -12.68
CA VAL A 276 4.44 -5.24 -12.25
C VAL A 276 4.16 -4.07 -11.32
N ILE A 277 4.83 -4.06 -10.17
CA ILE A 277 4.70 -3.04 -9.13
C ILE A 277 6.12 -2.59 -8.71
N PRO A 278 6.74 -1.65 -9.46
CA PRO A 278 8.13 -1.27 -9.28
C PRO A 278 8.30 -0.12 -8.27
N SER A 279 7.40 -0.04 -7.28
CA SER A 279 7.34 1.05 -6.32
C SER A 279 8.66 1.26 -5.59
N ARG A 280 9.10 2.53 -5.47
CA ARG A 280 10.25 2.91 -4.64
C ARG A 280 9.95 2.86 -3.17
N PHE A 281 8.68 3.02 -2.86
CA PHE A 281 8.18 3.08 -1.52
C PHE A 281 6.73 2.61 -1.52
N GLU A 282 6.40 1.59 -0.75
CA GLU A 282 5.06 1.02 -0.71
C GLU A 282 4.76 0.51 0.71
N PRO A 283 4.17 1.34 1.59
CA PRO A 283 3.88 0.96 2.97
C PRO A 283 3.22 -0.41 3.09
N CYS A 284 2.24 -0.69 2.23
CA CYS A 284 1.65 -2.01 2.06
C CYS A 284 1.57 -2.40 0.58
N GLY A 285 0.80 -1.62 -0.19
CA GLY A 285 0.38 -1.97 -1.54
C GLY A 285 -0.81 -2.93 -1.51
N LEU A 286 -1.82 -2.71 -2.36
CA LEU A 286 -2.97 -3.61 -2.53
C LEU A 286 -2.92 -4.36 -3.85
N THR A 287 -2.23 -3.81 -4.85
CA THR A 287 -2.18 -4.33 -6.22
C THR A 287 -1.65 -5.76 -6.30
N GLN A 288 -0.65 -6.11 -5.49
CA GLN A 288 -0.14 -7.47 -5.39
C GLN A 288 -1.13 -8.43 -4.73
N LEU A 289 -1.94 -7.97 -3.78
CA LEU A 289 -2.96 -8.79 -3.14
C LEU A 289 -4.07 -9.15 -4.14
N TYR A 290 -4.49 -8.18 -4.97
CA TYR A 290 -5.38 -8.44 -6.10
C TYR A 290 -4.75 -9.41 -7.11
N GLY A 291 -3.48 -9.21 -7.44
CA GLY A 291 -2.74 -10.11 -8.34
C GLY A 291 -2.73 -11.56 -7.84
N LEU A 292 -2.37 -11.77 -6.56
CA LEU A 292 -2.42 -13.07 -5.91
C LEU A 292 -3.81 -13.69 -5.96
N ARG A 293 -4.85 -12.94 -5.56
CA ARG A 293 -6.24 -13.39 -5.55
C ARG A 293 -6.75 -13.84 -6.92
N TYR A 294 -6.30 -13.18 -7.99
CA TYR A 294 -6.71 -13.47 -9.36
C TYR A 294 -5.76 -14.42 -10.12
N GLY A 295 -4.65 -14.84 -9.52
CA GLY A 295 -3.62 -15.62 -10.23
C GLY A 295 -2.90 -14.80 -11.33
N CYS A 296 -2.88 -13.48 -11.20
CA CYS A 296 -2.02 -12.58 -11.97
C CYS A 296 -0.71 -12.40 -11.20
N VAL A 297 0.33 -13.10 -11.65
CA VAL A 297 1.55 -13.30 -10.85
C VAL A 297 2.26 -11.96 -10.60
N PRO A 298 2.44 -11.53 -9.33
CA PRO A 298 3.04 -10.24 -9.03
C PRO A 298 4.57 -10.26 -9.25
N VAL A 299 5.07 -9.20 -9.90
CA VAL A 299 6.49 -8.86 -10.02
C VAL A 299 6.71 -7.55 -9.28
N VAL A 300 7.33 -7.61 -8.12
CA VAL A 300 7.35 -6.49 -7.16
C VAL A 300 8.76 -6.03 -6.83
N ALA A 301 8.91 -4.72 -6.65
CA ALA A 301 10.10 -4.21 -5.96
C ALA A 301 10.09 -4.72 -4.52
N ARG A 302 11.26 -5.10 -3.99
CA ARG A 302 11.39 -5.54 -2.60
C ARG A 302 11.48 -4.34 -1.65
N THR A 303 10.33 -3.75 -1.34
CA THR A 303 10.17 -2.64 -0.38
C THR A 303 8.82 -2.73 0.33
N GLY A 304 8.77 -2.27 1.59
CA GLY A 304 7.57 -2.22 2.42
C GLY A 304 6.74 -3.51 2.33
N GLY A 305 5.41 -3.37 2.23
CA GLY A 305 4.53 -4.54 2.26
C GLY A 305 4.60 -5.43 1.02
N LEU A 306 5.22 -4.99 -0.08
CA LEU A 306 5.48 -5.84 -1.23
C LEU A 306 6.45 -6.96 -0.88
N ALA A 307 7.46 -6.67 -0.05
CA ALA A 307 8.42 -7.65 0.43
C ALA A 307 7.78 -8.69 1.35
N ASP A 308 6.73 -8.30 2.09
CA ASP A 308 6.05 -9.15 3.08
C ASP A 308 4.96 -10.05 2.48
N THR A 309 4.45 -9.71 1.29
CA THR A 309 3.23 -10.34 0.72
C THR A 309 3.49 -11.26 -0.47
N VAL A 310 4.69 -11.24 -1.05
CA VAL A 310 5.05 -12.08 -2.19
C VAL A 310 6.16 -13.05 -1.77
N ILE A 311 6.03 -14.33 -2.08
CA ILE A 311 7.12 -15.31 -1.90
C ILE A 311 7.89 -15.38 -3.21
N ASP A 312 9.12 -14.88 -3.22
CA ASP A 312 9.96 -14.84 -4.42
C ASP A 312 10.20 -16.23 -5.00
N ALA A 313 10.04 -16.36 -6.32
CA ALA A 313 10.28 -17.57 -7.11
C ALA A 313 11.79 -17.82 -7.31
N ASN A 314 12.53 -17.95 -6.21
CA ASN A 314 13.89 -18.47 -6.21
C ASN A 314 13.88 -20.01 -6.31
N GLU A 315 15.04 -20.62 -6.54
CA GLU A 315 15.14 -22.08 -6.73
C GLU A 315 14.54 -22.88 -5.57
N ALA A 316 14.77 -22.46 -4.32
CA ALA A 316 14.27 -23.17 -3.15
C ALA A 316 12.73 -23.09 -3.04
N ALA A 317 12.15 -21.91 -3.23
CA ALA A 317 10.71 -21.69 -3.14
C ALA A 317 9.95 -22.36 -4.29
N VAL A 318 10.54 -22.36 -5.51
CA VAL A 318 10.00 -23.10 -6.66
C VAL A 318 10.05 -24.59 -6.40
N SER A 319 11.19 -25.12 -5.93
CA SER A 319 11.32 -26.56 -5.61
C SER A 319 10.38 -27.01 -4.49
N ALA A 320 10.09 -26.15 -3.51
CA ALA A 320 9.15 -26.44 -2.44
C ALA A 320 7.68 -26.20 -2.85
N GLY A 321 7.42 -25.64 -4.02
CA GLY A 321 6.07 -25.33 -4.49
C GLY A 321 5.37 -24.25 -3.66
N VAL A 322 6.11 -23.29 -3.10
CA VAL A 322 5.57 -22.23 -2.23
C VAL A 322 5.74 -20.82 -2.79
N ALA A 323 6.44 -20.66 -3.91
CA ALA A 323 6.57 -19.38 -4.58
C ALA A 323 5.21 -18.83 -5.06
N THR A 324 5.05 -17.50 -5.01
CA THR A 324 3.82 -16.82 -5.43
C THR A 324 4.06 -15.65 -6.39
N GLY A 325 5.32 -15.25 -6.60
CA GLY A 325 5.67 -14.18 -7.55
C GLY A 325 7.16 -13.93 -7.63
N PHE A 326 7.55 -12.78 -8.18
CA PHE A 326 8.95 -12.40 -8.34
C PHE A 326 9.23 -11.13 -7.56
N GLN A 327 10.26 -11.14 -6.73
CA GLN A 327 10.78 -9.94 -6.11
C GLN A 327 12.04 -9.47 -6.82
N PHE A 328 12.27 -8.16 -6.86
CA PHE A 328 13.52 -7.59 -7.36
C PHE A 328 14.10 -6.49 -6.47
N ALA A 329 15.42 -6.46 -6.40
CA ALA A 329 16.22 -5.45 -5.72
C ALA A 329 17.61 -5.38 -6.36
N PRO A 330 18.31 -4.22 -6.33
CA PRO A 330 17.79 -2.92 -5.88
C PRO A 330 16.72 -2.38 -6.85
N ASN A 331 15.93 -1.38 -6.43
CA ASN A 331 14.84 -0.87 -7.26
C ASN A 331 15.35 0.00 -8.42
N ASN A 332 15.77 -0.65 -9.51
CA ASN A 332 16.24 -0.02 -10.75
C ASN A 332 15.85 -0.85 -11.98
N GLY A 333 16.08 -0.28 -13.17
CA GLY A 333 15.67 -0.90 -14.43
C GLY A 333 16.34 -2.25 -14.72
N GLY A 334 17.62 -2.40 -14.38
CA GLY A 334 18.34 -3.65 -14.59
C GLY A 334 17.76 -4.81 -13.77
N ALA A 335 17.45 -4.56 -12.49
CA ALA A 335 16.84 -5.53 -11.61
C ALA A 335 15.40 -5.87 -12.02
N LEU A 336 14.60 -4.88 -12.43
CA LEU A 336 13.26 -5.11 -12.97
C LEU A 336 13.33 -5.99 -14.22
N LEU A 337 14.22 -5.67 -15.18
CA LEU A 337 14.37 -6.45 -16.40
C LEU A 337 14.82 -7.89 -16.12
N HIS A 338 15.71 -8.09 -15.13
CA HIS A 338 16.09 -9.43 -14.70
C HIS A 338 14.89 -10.23 -14.14
N ALA A 339 14.04 -9.60 -13.33
CA ALA A 339 12.84 -10.26 -12.83
C ALA A 339 11.83 -10.57 -13.94
N ILE A 340 11.69 -9.70 -14.94
CA ILE A 340 10.87 -9.98 -16.13
C ILE A 340 11.41 -11.17 -16.92
N ARG A 341 12.73 -11.32 -17.06
CA ARG A 341 13.32 -12.51 -17.71
C ARG A 341 13.00 -13.79 -16.94
N ARG A 342 13.19 -13.79 -15.61
CA ARG A 342 12.79 -14.92 -14.75
C ARG A 342 11.31 -15.27 -14.90
N LEU A 343 10.46 -14.24 -15.04
CA LEU A 343 9.04 -14.42 -15.27
C LEU A 343 8.75 -15.09 -16.62
N VAL A 344 9.38 -14.62 -17.70
CA VAL A 344 9.23 -15.21 -19.04
C VAL A 344 9.69 -16.67 -19.05
N ASP A 345 10.83 -16.98 -18.40
CA ASP A 345 11.35 -18.33 -18.28
C ASP A 345 10.38 -19.25 -17.51
N ALA A 346 9.81 -18.76 -16.40
CA ALA A 346 8.82 -19.50 -15.63
C ALA A 346 7.49 -19.70 -16.39
N HIS A 347 7.04 -18.69 -17.13
CA HIS A 347 5.84 -18.75 -17.96
C HIS A 347 5.98 -19.80 -19.08
N ALA A 348 7.19 -19.97 -19.63
CA ALA A 348 7.49 -21.02 -20.61
C ALA A 348 7.44 -22.45 -20.02
N SER A 349 7.35 -22.59 -18.68
CA SER A 349 7.21 -23.87 -17.99
C SER A 349 5.82 -23.99 -17.33
N PRO A 350 4.82 -24.58 -18.01
CA PRO A 350 3.42 -24.59 -17.54
C PRO A 350 3.22 -25.12 -16.12
N THR A 351 4.00 -26.11 -15.70
CA THR A 351 3.93 -26.69 -14.35
C THR A 351 4.35 -25.69 -13.27
N VAL A 352 5.43 -24.93 -13.52
CA VAL A 352 5.93 -23.89 -12.61
C VAL A 352 4.93 -22.73 -12.59
N TRP A 353 4.47 -22.30 -13.76
CA TRP A 353 3.54 -21.19 -13.88
C TRP A 353 2.21 -21.44 -13.18
N GLU A 354 1.56 -22.59 -13.45
CA GLU A 354 0.32 -22.96 -12.77
C GLU A 354 0.51 -23.07 -11.25
N SER A 355 1.68 -23.54 -10.79
CA SER A 355 2.00 -23.57 -9.36
C SER A 355 2.01 -22.17 -8.76
N LEU A 356 2.71 -21.20 -9.38
CA LEU A 356 2.76 -19.81 -8.91
C LEU A 356 1.35 -19.22 -8.78
N GLN A 357 0.52 -19.39 -9.82
CA GLN A 357 -0.86 -18.89 -9.83
C GLN A 357 -1.71 -19.51 -8.72
N ARG A 358 -1.69 -20.83 -8.59
CA ARG A 358 -2.48 -21.55 -7.58
C ARG A 358 -2.06 -21.21 -6.16
N GLN A 359 -0.76 -21.05 -5.91
CA GLN A 359 -0.27 -20.68 -4.59
C GLN A 359 -0.64 -19.24 -4.24
N GLY A 360 -0.59 -18.32 -5.21
CA GLY A 360 -1.12 -16.97 -5.03
C GLY A 360 -2.62 -16.96 -4.70
N MET A 361 -3.43 -17.70 -5.47
CA MET A 361 -4.89 -17.71 -5.26
C MET A 361 -5.35 -18.38 -3.96
N LYS A 362 -4.50 -19.24 -3.37
CA LYS A 362 -4.74 -19.85 -2.05
C LYS A 362 -4.34 -18.95 -0.88
N ALA A 363 -3.58 -17.88 -1.13
CA ALA A 363 -3.17 -16.97 -0.08
C ALA A 363 -4.41 -16.26 0.49
N ASP A 364 -4.56 -16.31 1.81
CA ASP A 364 -5.58 -15.53 2.49
C ASP A 364 -5.13 -14.07 2.59
N VAL A 365 -5.66 -13.26 1.68
CA VAL A 365 -5.40 -11.82 1.56
C VAL A 365 -6.58 -10.99 2.11
N SER A 366 -7.50 -11.60 2.85
CA SER A 366 -8.72 -10.94 3.35
C SER A 366 -8.44 -9.93 4.45
N TRP A 367 -9.38 -8.99 4.62
CA TRP A 367 -9.39 -8.12 5.80
C TRP A 367 -9.55 -8.87 7.11
N ASP A 368 -10.23 -10.01 7.13
CA ASP A 368 -10.40 -10.83 8.34
C ASP A 368 -9.04 -11.28 8.89
N LYS A 369 -8.15 -11.75 8.01
CA LYS A 369 -6.79 -12.15 8.37
C LYS A 369 -5.97 -11.00 8.96
N SER A 370 -6.12 -9.80 8.40
CA SER A 370 -5.48 -8.58 8.91
C SER A 370 -6.07 -8.17 10.27
N ALA A 371 -7.40 -8.21 10.40
CA ALA A 371 -8.15 -7.80 11.58
C ALA A 371 -7.83 -8.67 12.80
N GLU A 372 -7.57 -9.97 12.63
CA GLU A 372 -7.12 -10.87 13.71
C GLU A 372 -5.94 -10.28 14.49
N LYS A 373 -4.92 -9.77 13.77
CA LYS A 373 -3.72 -9.17 14.37
C LYS A 373 -4.02 -7.86 15.10
N TYR A 374 -4.92 -7.04 14.56
CA TYR A 374 -5.38 -5.82 15.24
C TYR A 374 -6.15 -6.15 16.53
N VAL A 375 -7.01 -7.17 16.50
CA VAL A 375 -7.77 -7.62 17.67
C VAL A 375 -6.85 -8.17 18.75
N GLU A 376 -5.82 -8.94 18.39
CA GLU A 376 -4.79 -9.41 19.32
C GLU A 376 -4.06 -8.23 19.99
N LEU A 377 -3.68 -7.22 19.22
CA LEU A 377 -3.03 -6.02 19.75
C LEU A 377 -3.98 -5.21 20.65
N TYR A 378 -5.25 -5.06 20.28
CA TYR A 378 -6.26 -4.44 21.15
C TYR A 378 -6.40 -5.17 22.48
N ARG A 379 -6.51 -6.50 22.48
CA ARG A 379 -6.59 -7.31 23.71
C ARG A 379 -5.36 -7.13 24.59
N SER A 380 -4.17 -7.10 23.99
CA SER A 380 -2.91 -6.82 24.68
C SER A 380 -2.95 -5.47 25.40
N LEU A 381 -3.35 -4.41 24.71
CA LEU A 381 -3.42 -3.06 25.28
C LEU A 381 -4.47 -2.94 26.39
N LEU A 382 -5.63 -3.58 26.23
CA LEU A 382 -6.67 -3.62 27.25
C LEU A 382 -6.21 -4.35 28.53
N SER A 383 -5.40 -5.39 28.39
CA SER A 383 -4.86 -6.12 29.56
C SER A 383 -3.88 -5.27 30.38
N LYS A 384 -3.07 -4.43 29.72
CA LYS A 384 -2.12 -3.50 30.39
C LYS A 384 -2.82 -2.41 31.19
N ARG A 385 -4.07 -2.07 30.87
CA ARG A 385 -4.86 -1.05 31.59
C ARG A 385 -5.28 -1.53 33.00
N VAL A 386 -5.45 -2.84 33.17
CA VAL A 386 -5.97 -3.45 34.40
C VAL A 386 -4.85 -3.79 35.38
N ALA A 387 -3.61 -3.93 34.89
CA ALA A 387 -2.40 -4.12 35.69
C ALA A 387 -1.85 -2.78 36.18
#